data_AF-A0A1B9RZ23-F1
#
_entry.id   AF-A0A1B9RZ23-F1
#
_cell.length_a   1.000
_cell.length_b   1.000
_cell.length_c   1.000
_cell.angle_alpha   90.00
_cell.angle_beta   90.00
_cell.angle_gamma   90.00
#
_symmetry.space_group_name_H-M   'P 1'
#
loop_
_entity.id
_entity.type
_entity.pdbx_description
1 polymer ?
#
loop_
_entity_poly.entity_id
_entity_poly.type
_entity_poly.pdbx_seq_one_letter_code
_entity_poly.pdbx_strand_id
1 'polypeptide(L)'
;MSAPSPPGQRLSLFSDGNHEAWKMKKHWDRYGWIICILLLLLFFLPLVWSSSSFCRNADSDCLRNWISATGSWAALFAAIPTIFYLSRQVQAAMKANENSAKIQLRRNYALSKKTKGYASLLDMHAQAFITVLDRRIPEFSIRPLTRHQARQRMSAINDLLTDGTFGRFEEEIEFLDKHNVQQIKRHIMLFSDMIAATDGPILSEETRQLILVICVMCKKYAADSIAAADGFVVEADGMTGKNYAHISRNGAA
;
A
#
# COMPACT_ATOMS: atom_id res chain seq x y z
N MET A 1 -33.50 -17.68 -25.68
CA MET A 1 -32.09 -18.13 -25.75
C MET A 1 -31.37 -17.25 -26.75
N SER A 2 -30.69 -16.22 -26.25
CA SER A 2 -30.00 -15.19 -27.03
C SER A 2 -28.50 -15.34 -26.80
N ALA A 3 -27.73 -15.47 -27.88
CA ALA A 3 -26.31 -15.75 -27.85
C ALA A 3 -25.50 -14.57 -27.25
N PRO A 4 -24.42 -14.84 -26.48
CA PRO A 4 -23.55 -13.81 -25.93
C PRO A 4 -22.70 -13.18 -27.05
N SER A 5 -22.65 -11.85 -27.06
CA SER A 5 -21.83 -11.07 -27.99
C SER A 5 -20.34 -11.12 -27.61
N PRO A 6 -19.43 -11.17 -28.60
CA PRO A 6 -18.00 -11.28 -28.34
C PRO A 6 -17.42 -9.96 -27.78
N PRO A 7 -16.62 -10.01 -26.70
CA PRO A 7 -15.97 -8.84 -26.15
C PRO A 7 -14.65 -8.59 -26.91
N GLY A 8 -14.56 -7.57 -27.76
CA GLY A 8 -13.25 -7.28 -28.34
C GLY A 8 -13.04 -6.25 -29.45
N GLN A 9 -13.91 -5.26 -29.71
CA GLN A 9 -13.68 -4.35 -30.86
C GLN A 9 -14.03 -2.86 -30.67
N ARG A 10 -13.93 -2.27 -29.47
CA ARG A 10 -14.34 -0.85 -29.26
C ARG A 10 -13.29 0.12 -28.72
N LEU A 11 -11.99 -0.11 -28.88
CA LEU A 11 -10.97 0.80 -28.30
C LEU A 11 -9.79 1.22 -29.20
N SER A 12 -9.85 1.08 -30.52
CA SER A 12 -8.72 1.48 -31.39
C SER A 12 -8.82 2.86 -32.05
N LEU A 13 -9.93 3.60 -31.92
CA LEU A 13 -10.16 4.82 -32.72
C LEU A 13 -9.72 6.16 -32.09
N PHE A 14 -9.01 6.15 -30.96
CA PHE A 14 -8.62 7.38 -30.24
C PHE A 14 -7.10 7.53 -30.00
N SER A 15 -6.25 6.80 -30.73
CA SER A 15 -4.81 6.73 -30.43
C SER A 15 -3.87 7.44 -31.42
N ASP A 16 -4.33 7.96 -32.56
CA ASP A 16 -3.40 8.44 -33.59
C ASP A 16 -3.01 9.93 -33.48
N GLY A 17 -3.83 10.77 -32.81
CA GLY A 17 -3.55 12.20 -32.66
C GLY A 17 -2.43 12.56 -31.67
N ASN A 18 -2.08 11.66 -30.74
CA ASN A 18 -1.10 11.95 -29.67
C ASN A 18 0.36 11.68 -30.07
N HIS A 19 0.60 11.04 -31.21
CA HIS A 19 1.94 10.56 -31.56
C HIS A 19 2.88 11.69 -32.01
N GLU A 20 2.35 12.73 -32.66
CA GLU A 20 3.12 13.88 -33.15
C GLU A 20 3.48 14.87 -32.04
N ALA A 21 2.55 15.11 -31.11
CA ALA A 21 2.81 15.95 -29.92
C ALA A 21 3.94 15.37 -29.05
N TRP A 22 4.05 14.04 -28.96
CA TRP A 22 5.12 13.38 -28.22
C TRP A 22 6.50 13.53 -28.89
N LYS A 23 6.57 13.43 -30.23
CA LYS A 23 7.82 13.63 -30.99
C LYS A 23 8.34 15.07 -30.83
N MET A 24 7.47 16.06 -30.93
CA MET A 24 7.86 17.47 -30.75
C MET A 24 8.38 17.75 -29.34
N LYS A 25 7.73 17.20 -28.30
CA LYS A 25 8.18 17.33 -26.91
C LYS A 25 9.58 16.73 -26.71
N LYS A 26 9.85 15.56 -27.28
CA LYS A 26 11.15 14.88 -27.19
C LYS A 26 12.27 15.68 -27.87
N HIS A 27 12.00 16.35 -28.98
CA HIS A 27 12.97 17.23 -29.64
C HIS A 27 13.22 18.52 -28.86
N TRP A 28 12.17 19.16 -28.34
CA TRP A 28 12.32 20.33 -27.47
C TRP A 28 13.10 20.02 -26.20
N ASP A 29 12.87 18.86 -25.59
CA ASP A 29 13.62 18.43 -24.41
C ASP A 29 15.12 18.21 -24.68
N ARG A 30 15.46 17.78 -25.89
CA ARG A 30 16.85 17.49 -26.28
C ARG A 30 17.61 18.74 -26.73
N TYR A 31 16.95 19.65 -27.43
CA TYR A 31 17.60 20.81 -28.08
C TYR A 31 17.15 22.17 -27.58
N GLY A 32 16.12 22.24 -26.73
CA GLY A 32 15.57 23.51 -26.23
C GLY A 32 16.59 24.35 -25.48
N TRP A 33 17.52 23.72 -24.75
CA TRP A 33 18.63 24.42 -24.09
C TRP A 33 19.58 25.10 -25.09
N ILE A 34 19.82 24.49 -26.25
CA ILE A 34 20.65 25.08 -27.33
C ILE A 34 19.95 26.31 -27.89
N ILE A 35 18.64 26.22 -28.14
CA ILE A 35 17.85 27.35 -28.63
C ILE A 35 17.87 28.50 -27.61
N CYS A 36 17.74 28.20 -26.32
CA CYS A 36 17.85 29.21 -25.27
C CYS A 36 19.24 29.88 -25.24
N ILE A 37 20.33 29.11 -25.33
CA ILE A 37 21.70 29.66 -25.38
C ILE A 37 21.89 30.51 -26.65
N LEU A 38 21.38 30.04 -27.79
CA LEU A 38 21.48 30.77 -29.04
C LEU A 38 20.72 32.11 -28.97
N LEU A 39 19.50 32.13 -28.43
CA LEU A 39 18.74 33.36 -28.22
C LEU A 39 19.43 34.30 -27.23
N LEU A 40 20.03 33.76 -26.17
CA LEU A 40 20.81 34.53 -25.20
C LEU A 40 22.03 35.16 -25.87
N LEU A 41 22.80 34.39 -26.65
CA LEU A 41 23.93 34.91 -27.42
C LEU A 41 23.49 35.99 -28.42
N LEU A 42 22.41 35.76 -29.16
CA LEU A 42 21.90 36.70 -30.17
C LEU A 42 21.40 38.01 -29.54
N PHE A 43 20.91 37.97 -28.31
CA PHE A 43 20.52 39.16 -27.54
C PHE A 43 21.73 39.89 -26.92
N PHE A 44 22.70 39.16 -26.35
CA PHE A 44 23.84 39.74 -25.62
C PHE A 44 25.00 40.19 -26.53
N LEU A 45 25.27 39.52 -27.66
CA LEU A 45 26.35 39.90 -28.58
C LEU A 45 26.21 41.34 -29.11
N PRO A 46 25.03 41.76 -29.62
CA PRO A 46 24.84 43.14 -30.08
C PRO A 46 24.99 44.16 -28.97
N LEU A 47 24.62 43.83 -27.73
CA LEU A 47 24.74 44.72 -26.58
C LEU A 47 26.20 44.99 -26.22
N VAL A 48 27.07 43.97 -26.29
CA VAL A 48 28.51 44.13 -26.05
C VAL A 48 29.18 44.92 -27.18
N TRP A 49 28.84 44.62 -28.44
CA TRP A 49 29.41 45.31 -29.60
C TRP A 49 28.86 46.72 -29.86
N SER A 50 27.61 47.00 -29.47
CA SER A 50 26.98 48.33 -29.60
C SER A 50 27.23 49.25 -28.40
N SER A 51 28.04 48.84 -27.43
CA SER A 51 28.35 49.64 -26.24
C SER A 51 28.98 51.00 -26.59
N SER A 52 29.67 51.11 -27.73
CA SER A 52 30.20 52.38 -28.27
C SER A 52 29.13 53.35 -28.78
N SER A 53 27.90 52.89 -29.01
CA SER A 53 26.81 53.67 -29.61
C SER A 53 25.88 54.31 -28.57
N PHE A 54 25.80 53.75 -27.36
CA PHE A 54 24.82 54.15 -26.34
C PHE A 54 25.36 55.11 -25.28
N CYS A 55 26.66 55.06 -24.93
CA CYS A 55 27.29 56.07 -24.08
C CYS A 55 28.18 56.96 -24.97
N ARG A 56 27.58 57.99 -25.57
CA ARG A 56 28.25 58.91 -26.51
C ARG A 56 29.27 59.85 -25.84
N ASN A 57 29.16 60.04 -24.52
CA ASN A 57 30.12 60.74 -23.69
C ASN A 57 30.61 59.78 -22.60
N ALA A 58 31.91 59.79 -22.31
CA ALA A 58 32.60 58.84 -21.44
C ALA A 58 32.29 59.03 -19.93
N ASP A 59 31.01 59.17 -19.57
CA ASP A 59 30.59 59.23 -18.18
C ASP A 59 30.65 57.82 -17.59
N SER A 60 31.57 57.61 -16.65
CA SER A 60 31.78 56.33 -15.96
C SER A 60 30.50 55.81 -15.26
N ASP A 61 29.52 56.68 -15.01
CA ASP A 61 28.24 56.34 -14.39
C ASP A 61 27.20 55.78 -15.37
N CYS A 62 27.31 56.05 -16.68
CA CYS A 62 26.39 55.53 -17.72
C CYS A 62 26.40 54.00 -17.76
N LEU A 63 27.61 53.43 -17.85
CA LEU A 63 27.82 51.98 -17.92
C LEU A 63 27.35 51.27 -16.64
N ARG A 64 27.62 51.87 -15.47
CA ARG A 64 27.23 51.29 -14.17
C ARG A 64 25.72 51.24 -14.00
N ASN A 65 25.01 52.31 -14.36
CA ASN A 65 23.54 52.37 -14.27
C ASN A 65 22.89 51.39 -15.26
N TRP A 66 23.49 51.21 -16.44
CA TRP A 66 22.99 50.28 -17.44
C TRP A 66 23.20 48.81 -17.06
N ILE A 67 24.37 48.46 -16.49
CA ILE A 67 24.64 47.12 -15.95
C ILE A 67 23.70 46.82 -14.77
N SER A 68 23.45 47.80 -13.91
CA SER A 68 22.49 47.67 -12.80
C SER A 68 21.06 47.41 -13.32
N ALA A 69 20.66 48.11 -14.38
CA ALA A 69 19.33 47.93 -14.99
C ALA A 69 19.17 46.59 -15.73
N THR A 70 20.23 46.06 -16.34
CA THR A 70 20.19 44.80 -17.10
C THR A 70 20.43 43.56 -16.24
N GLY A 71 21.10 43.69 -15.09
CA GLY A 71 21.34 42.59 -14.15
C GLY A 71 20.05 41.91 -13.67
N SER A 72 18.97 42.68 -13.45
CA SER A 72 17.66 42.16 -13.04
C SER A 72 16.99 41.30 -14.12
N TRP A 73 17.15 41.67 -15.39
CA TRP A 73 16.61 40.89 -16.51
C TRP A 73 17.42 39.62 -16.75
N ALA A 74 18.75 39.68 -16.64
CA ALA A 74 19.63 38.51 -16.74
C ALA A 74 19.30 37.46 -15.66
N ALA A 75 19.03 37.90 -14.42
CA ALA A 75 18.59 37.02 -13.34
C ALA A 75 17.25 36.34 -13.66
N LEU A 76 16.30 37.07 -14.26
CA LEU A 76 15.00 36.52 -14.67
C LEU A 76 15.14 35.44 -15.76
N PHE A 77 15.97 35.68 -16.78
CA PHE A 77 16.26 34.68 -17.81
C PHE A 77 17.00 33.46 -17.28
N ALA A 78 17.89 33.62 -16.29
CA ALA A 78 18.55 32.50 -15.62
C ALA A 78 17.58 31.69 -14.72
N ALA A 79 16.57 32.34 -14.13
CA ALA A 79 15.59 31.70 -13.28
C ALA A 79 14.58 30.85 -14.07
N ILE A 80 14.16 31.28 -15.26
CA ILE A 80 13.13 30.59 -16.06
C ILE A 80 13.47 29.10 -16.34
N PRO A 81 14.66 28.74 -16.87
CA PRO A 81 15.03 27.35 -17.10
C PRO A 81 15.05 26.54 -15.80
N THR A 82 15.50 27.15 -14.71
CA THR A 82 15.59 26.52 -13.39
C THR A 82 14.19 26.17 -12.86
N ILE A 83 13.24 27.11 -12.89
CA ILE A 83 11.85 26.88 -12.48
C ILE A 83 11.20 25.83 -13.37
N PHE A 84 11.41 25.89 -14.68
CA PHE A 84 10.86 24.91 -15.61
C PHE A 84 11.36 23.49 -15.30
N TYR A 85 12.68 23.33 -15.10
CA TYR A 85 13.26 22.04 -14.77
C TYR A 85 12.80 21.51 -13.41
N LEU A 86 12.70 22.37 -12.39
CA LEU A 86 12.15 22.02 -11.08
C LEU A 86 10.70 21.56 -11.18
N SER A 87 9.85 22.28 -11.95
CA SER A 87 8.44 21.89 -12.12
C SER A 87 8.31 20.50 -12.73
N ARG A 88 9.20 20.17 -13.68
CA ARG A 88 9.25 18.85 -14.33
C ARG A 88 9.74 17.76 -13.38
N GLN A 89 10.75 18.04 -12.56
CA GLN A 89 11.21 17.10 -11.53
C GLN A 89 10.12 16.81 -10.50
N VAL A 90 9.42 17.84 -10.03
CA VAL A 90 8.30 17.69 -9.10
C VAL A 90 7.20 16.82 -9.73
N GLN A 91 6.82 17.09 -10.98
CA GLN A 91 5.83 16.26 -11.68
C GLN A 91 6.28 14.80 -11.86
N ALA A 92 7.56 14.57 -12.16
CA ALA A 92 8.11 13.23 -12.29
C ALA A 92 8.11 12.49 -10.94
N ALA A 93 8.51 13.18 -9.87
CA ALA A 93 8.49 12.66 -8.51
C ALA A 93 7.06 12.34 -8.04
N MET A 94 6.09 13.21 -8.32
CA MET A 94 4.68 12.96 -8.03
C MET A 94 4.17 11.69 -8.73
N LYS A 95 4.48 11.52 -10.02
CA LYS A 95 4.11 10.30 -10.77
C LYS A 95 4.79 9.04 -10.23
N ALA A 96 6.06 9.13 -9.83
CA ALA A 96 6.77 8.02 -9.22
C ALA A 96 6.14 7.65 -7.87
N ASN A 97 5.80 8.64 -7.03
CA ASN A 97 5.11 8.43 -5.76
C ASN A 97 3.73 7.81 -5.95
N GLU A 98 2.95 8.27 -6.93
CA GLU A 98 1.65 7.68 -7.26
C GLU A 98 1.77 6.20 -7.68
N ASN A 99 2.75 5.88 -8.51
CA ASN A 99 3.00 4.49 -8.93
C ASN A 99 3.45 3.62 -7.75
N SER A 100 4.33 4.13 -6.88
CA SER A 100 4.75 3.43 -5.66
C SER A 100 3.57 3.18 -4.72
N ALA A 101 2.70 4.18 -4.52
CA ALA A 101 1.49 4.03 -3.72
C ALA A 101 0.55 2.96 -4.29
N LYS A 102 0.34 2.93 -5.62
CA LYS A 102 -0.47 1.89 -6.28
C LYS A 102 0.11 0.48 -6.09
N ILE A 103 1.44 0.34 -6.13
CA ILE A 103 2.11 -0.95 -5.91
C ILE A 103 1.91 -1.43 -4.47
N GLN A 104 2.12 -0.53 -3.49
CA GLN A 104 1.90 -0.82 -2.08
C GLN A 104 0.45 -1.21 -1.82
N LEU A 105 -0.52 -0.48 -2.36
CA LEU A 105 -1.94 -0.79 -2.21
C LEU A 105 -2.29 -2.18 -2.76
N ARG A 106 -1.75 -2.58 -3.93
CA ARG A 106 -1.97 -3.92 -4.49
C ARG A 106 -1.38 -5.02 -3.61
N ARG A 107 -0.18 -4.81 -3.06
CA ARG A 107 0.47 -5.75 -2.15
C ARG A 107 -0.35 -5.91 -0.87
N ASN A 108 -0.71 -4.80 -0.23
CA ASN A 108 -1.47 -4.81 1.02
C ASN A 108 -2.87 -5.41 0.80
N TYR A 109 -3.50 -5.13 -0.34
CA TYR A 109 -4.79 -5.75 -0.70
C TYR A 109 -4.70 -7.28 -0.81
N ALA A 110 -3.66 -7.79 -1.47
CA ALA A 110 -3.43 -9.23 -1.56
C ALA A 110 -3.12 -9.83 -0.18
N LEU A 111 -2.34 -9.12 0.64
CA LEU A 111 -2.05 -9.51 2.02
C LEU A 111 -3.32 -9.59 2.86
N SER A 112 -4.19 -8.56 2.85
CA SER A 112 -5.46 -8.56 3.58
C SER A 112 -6.36 -9.72 3.20
N LYS A 113 -6.50 -10.02 1.89
CA LYS A 113 -7.29 -11.17 1.43
C LYS A 113 -6.70 -12.49 1.91
N LYS A 114 -5.37 -12.64 1.88
CA LYS A 114 -4.69 -13.81 2.41
C LYS A 114 -4.93 -13.94 3.91
N THR A 115 -4.71 -12.88 4.68
CA THR A 115 -4.92 -12.85 6.13
C THR A 115 -6.36 -13.19 6.49
N LYS A 116 -7.35 -12.66 5.78
CA LYS A 116 -8.76 -13.02 5.98
C LYS A 116 -9.01 -14.53 5.85
N GLY A 117 -8.42 -15.17 4.85
CA GLY A 117 -8.51 -16.63 4.68
C GLY A 117 -7.90 -17.39 5.86
N TYR A 118 -6.70 -16.99 6.29
CA TYR A 118 -6.02 -17.60 7.44
C TYR A 118 -6.75 -17.35 8.76
N ALA A 119 -7.29 -16.16 8.96
CA ALA A 119 -8.09 -15.81 10.12
C ALA A 119 -9.39 -16.61 10.19
N SER A 120 -10.06 -16.83 9.04
CA SER A 120 -11.25 -17.69 8.98
C SER A 120 -10.93 -19.15 9.34
N LEU A 121 -9.77 -19.66 8.89
CA LEU A 121 -9.29 -20.99 9.29
C LEU A 121 -8.97 -21.04 10.79
N LEU A 122 -8.29 -20.02 11.32
CA LEU A 122 -7.97 -19.92 12.75
C LEU A 122 -9.24 -19.91 13.61
N ASP A 123 -10.25 -19.12 13.24
CA ASP A 123 -11.56 -19.09 13.91
C ASP A 123 -12.22 -20.48 13.88
N MET A 124 -12.25 -21.14 12.72
CA MET A 124 -12.80 -22.48 12.59
C MET A 124 -12.10 -23.49 13.51
N HIS A 125 -10.76 -23.50 13.55
CA HIS A 125 -9.99 -24.39 14.42
C HIS A 125 -10.22 -24.08 15.91
N ALA A 126 -10.21 -22.81 16.30
CA ALA A 126 -10.46 -22.38 17.66
C ALA A 126 -11.88 -22.75 18.12
N GLN A 127 -12.90 -22.46 17.30
CA GLN A 127 -14.29 -22.79 17.57
C GLN A 127 -14.50 -24.31 17.67
N ALA A 128 -13.95 -25.09 16.74
CA ALA A 128 -14.04 -26.54 16.79
C ALA A 128 -13.35 -27.13 18.04
N PHE A 129 -12.33 -26.46 18.56
CA PHE A 129 -11.68 -26.85 19.80
C PHE A 129 -12.53 -26.49 21.02
N ILE A 130 -13.06 -25.26 21.09
CA ILE A 130 -14.00 -24.82 22.14
C ILE A 130 -15.17 -25.79 22.23
N THR A 131 -15.81 -26.14 21.11
CA THR A 131 -16.95 -27.06 21.09
C THR A 131 -16.60 -28.46 21.59
N VAL A 132 -15.35 -28.91 21.43
CA VAL A 132 -14.92 -30.20 22.00
C VAL A 132 -14.65 -30.09 23.50
N LEU A 133 -14.14 -28.96 23.97
CA LEU A 133 -13.85 -28.72 25.38
C LEU A 133 -15.11 -28.45 26.21
N ASP A 134 -16.09 -27.77 25.62
CA ASP A 134 -17.31 -27.28 26.29
C ASP A 134 -18.42 -28.33 26.41
N ARG A 135 -18.32 -29.47 25.70
CA ARG A 135 -19.31 -30.56 25.77
C ARG A 135 -19.28 -31.26 27.13
N ARG A 136 -19.86 -30.62 28.14
CA ARG A 136 -20.44 -31.24 29.34
C ARG A 136 -21.84 -31.75 28.98
N ILE A 137 -21.97 -32.63 27.98
CA ILE A 137 -23.26 -33.26 27.69
C ILE A 137 -23.39 -34.44 28.65
N PRO A 138 -24.29 -34.38 29.66
CA PRO A 138 -24.38 -35.42 30.69
C PRO A 138 -24.87 -36.78 30.16
N GLU A 139 -25.49 -36.81 28.98
CA GLU A 139 -26.14 -38.02 28.44
C GLU A 139 -25.31 -38.78 27.39
N PHE A 140 -24.21 -38.21 26.89
CA PHE A 140 -23.31 -38.91 25.97
C PHE A 140 -21.96 -39.11 26.64
N SER A 141 -21.55 -40.37 26.80
CA SER A 141 -20.21 -40.78 27.21
C SER A 141 -19.19 -40.50 26.10
N ILE A 142 -19.04 -39.22 25.73
CA ILE A 142 -18.01 -38.78 24.79
C ILE A 142 -16.66 -39.05 25.47
N ARG A 143 -15.81 -39.80 24.78
CA ARG A 143 -14.45 -40.09 25.26
C ARG A 143 -13.77 -38.77 25.65
N PRO A 144 -13.18 -38.66 26.86
CA PRO A 144 -12.51 -37.45 27.28
C PRO A 144 -11.41 -37.09 26.28
N LEU A 145 -11.22 -35.79 26.04
CA LEU A 145 -10.18 -35.30 25.14
C LEU A 145 -8.83 -35.83 25.60
N THR A 146 -8.19 -36.64 24.76
CA THR A 146 -6.86 -37.17 25.06
C THR A 146 -5.82 -36.07 24.92
N ARG A 147 -4.76 -36.14 25.73
CA ARG A 147 -3.63 -35.20 25.67
C ARG A 147 -3.04 -35.06 24.28
N HIS A 148 -2.86 -36.19 23.59
CA HIS A 148 -2.32 -36.19 22.23
C HIS A 148 -3.19 -35.38 21.27
N GLN A 149 -4.52 -35.54 21.34
CA GLN A 149 -5.45 -34.75 20.53
C GLN A 149 -5.40 -33.26 20.88
N ALA A 150 -5.32 -32.91 22.16
CA ALA A 150 -5.17 -31.52 22.60
C ALA A 150 -3.90 -30.89 22.03
N ARG A 151 -2.76 -31.59 22.15
CA ARG A 151 -1.46 -31.15 21.61
C ARG A 151 -1.48 -31.01 20.10
N GLN A 152 -2.05 -31.98 19.38
CA GLN A 152 -2.16 -31.94 17.93
C GLN A 152 -3.00 -30.75 17.45
N ARG A 153 -4.14 -30.49 18.10
CA ARG A 153 -5.00 -29.33 17.76
C ARG A 153 -4.32 -28.01 18.09
N MET A 154 -3.61 -27.93 19.21
CA MET A 154 -2.86 -26.74 19.58
C MET A 154 -1.69 -26.48 18.62
N SER A 155 -1.00 -27.53 18.18
CA SER A 155 0.04 -27.43 17.15
C SER A 155 -0.53 -26.88 15.84
N ALA A 156 -1.70 -27.35 15.39
CA ALA A 156 -2.33 -26.84 14.18
C ALA A 156 -2.65 -25.33 14.27
N ILE A 157 -3.12 -24.85 15.43
CA ILE A 157 -3.32 -23.43 15.69
C ILE A 157 -1.99 -22.67 15.66
N ASN A 158 -0.94 -23.21 16.29
CA ASN A 158 0.38 -22.60 16.31
C ASN A 158 1.00 -22.50 14.91
N ASP A 159 0.83 -23.54 14.07
CA ASP A 159 1.35 -23.58 12.71
C ASP A 159 0.68 -22.49 11.85
N LEU A 160 -0.63 -22.29 11.98
CA LEU A 160 -1.36 -21.20 11.33
C LEU A 160 -0.85 -19.81 11.73
N LEU A 161 -0.55 -19.60 13.01
CA LEU A 161 0.00 -18.34 13.50
C LEU A 161 1.46 -18.14 13.04
N THR A 162 2.21 -19.22 12.84
CA THR A 162 3.66 -19.21 12.55
C THR A 162 4.00 -18.96 11.07
N ASP A 163 3.05 -19.13 10.15
CA ASP A 163 3.21 -18.85 8.70
C ASP A 163 3.69 -17.41 8.39
N GLY A 164 3.61 -16.49 9.36
CA GLY A 164 4.12 -15.12 9.23
C GLY A 164 3.15 -14.16 8.54
N THR A 165 2.07 -14.67 7.96
CA THR A 165 1.00 -13.88 7.34
C THR A 165 0.41 -12.86 8.32
N PHE A 166 0.08 -13.27 9.54
CA PHE A 166 -0.44 -12.37 10.59
C PHE A 166 0.58 -11.31 11.02
N GLY A 167 1.85 -11.68 11.20
CA GLY A 167 2.89 -10.72 11.59
C GLY A 167 3.11 -9.64 10.54
N ARG A 168 3.19 -10.03 9.25
CA ARG A 168 3.27 -9.05 8.15
C ARG A 168 2.04 -8.17 8.06
N PHE A 169 0.87 -8.74 8.32
CA PHE A 169 -0.38 -7.98 8.31
C PHE A 169 -0.40 -6.91 9.42
N GLU A 170 -0.01 -7.26 10.65
CA GLU A 170 0.11 -6.32 11.77
C GLU A 170 1.18 -5.23 11.53
N GLU A 171 2.25 -5.54 10.81
CA GLU A 171 3.32 -4.59 10.48
C GLU A 171 2.94 -3.65 9.33
N GLU A 172 2.28 -4.16 8.28
CA GLU A 172 1.98 -3.40 7.06
C GLU A 172 0.62 -2.68 7.11
N ILE A 173 -0.29 -3.08 8.00
CA ILE A 173 -1.65 -2.56 8.10
C ILE A 173 -1.94 -2.21 9.56
N GLU A 174 -2.48 -1.00 9.79
CA GLU A 174 -2.79 -0.52 11.14
C GLU A 174 -3.80 -1.44 11.83
N PHE A 175 -3.32 -2.22 12.79
CA PHE A 175 -4.12 -3.20 13.52
C PHE A 175 -4.38 -2.72 14.95
N LEU A 176 -5.62 -2.31 15.22
CA LEU A 176 -6.05 -1.70 16.48
C LEU A 176 -6.53 -2.72 17.53
N ASP A 177 -5.85 -3.86 17.67
CA ASP A 177 -6.18 -4.82 18.73
C ASP A 177 -5.19 -4.74 19.90
N LYS A 178 -5.68 -5.11 21.09
CA LYS A 178 -4.90 -5.22 22.32
C LYS A 178 -3.98 -6.44 22.31
N HIS A 179 -4.22 -7.41 21.42
CA HIS A 179 -3.46 -8.65 21.34
C HIS A 179 -2.66 -8.70 20.04
N ASN A 180 -1.37 -8.98 20.16
CA ASN A 180 -0.48 -9.22 19.02
C ASN A 180 -0.30 -10.74 18.80
N VAL A 181 -0.10 -11.17 17.55
CA VAL A 181 0.19 -12.57 17.18
C VAL A 181 1.28 -13.21 18.05
N GLN A 182 2.34 -12.47 18.38
CA GLN A 182 3.47 -12.92 19.19
C GLN A 182 3.08 -13.23 20.63
N GLN A 183 2.14 -12.46 21.18
CA GLN A 183 1.62 -12.71 22.53
C GLN A 183 0.81 -14.02 22.53
N ILE A 184 -0.06 -14.21 21.55
CA ILE A 184 -0.87 -15.44 21.41
C ILE A 184 0.04 -16.66 21.22
N LYS A 185 1.06 -16.56 20.35
CA LYS A 185 2.08 -17.60 20.17
C LYS A 185 2.79 -17.96 21.47
N ARG A 186 3.23 -16.96 22.24
CA ARG A 186 3.89 -17.18 23.53
C ARG A 186 2.99 -17.95 24.49
N HIS A 187 1.72 -17.57 24.58
CA HIS A 187 0.74 -18.32 25.37
C HIS A 187 0.64 -19.77 24.89
N ILE A 188 0.41 -19.98 23.59
CA ILE A 188 0.29 -21.34 23.03
C ILE A 188 1.51 -22.22 23.33
N MET A 189 2.73 -21.67 23.19
CA MET A 189 3.97 -22.40 23.51
C MET A 189 4.03 -22.80 24.99
N LEU A 190 3.83 -21.83 25.90
CA LEU A 190 3.80 -22.09 27.34
C LEU A 190 2.77 -23.18 27.70
N PHE A 191 1.62 -23.16 27.04
CA PHE A 191 0.56 -24.12 27.28
C PHE A 191 0.85 -25.49 26.68
N SER A 192 1.47 -25.56 25.51
CA SER A 192 1.97 -26.82 24.93
C SER A 192 2.95 -27.52 25.88
N ASP A 193 3.85 -26.76 26.51
CA ASP A 193 4.82 -27.30 27.47
C ASP A 193 4.12 -27.80 28.75
N MET A 194 3.14 -27.08 29.28
CA MET A 194 2.35 -27.55 30.43
C MET A 194 1.53 -28.81 30.14
N ILE A 195 0.96 -28.93 28.93
CA ILE A 195 0.29 -30.15 28.48
C ILE A 195 1.27 -31.33 28.42
N ALA A 196 2.52 -31.07 28.00
CA ALA A 196 3.56 -32.09 27.95
C ALA A 196 4.03 -32.54 29.34
N ALA A 197 4.07 -31.62 30.32
CA ALA A 197 4.57 -31.84 31.68
C ALA A 197 3.55 -32.47 32.64
N THR A 198 2.24 -32.37 32.36
CA THR A 198 1.21 -33.02 33.18
C THR A 198 1.41 -34.54 33.13
N ASP A 199 0.99 -35.33 34.13
CA ASP A 199 1.00 -36.81 34.06
C ASP A 199 -0.39 -37.40 33.77
N GLY A 200 -0.45 -38.54 33.08
CA GLY A 200 -1.70 -39.27 32.79
C GLY A 200 -2.36 -39.00 31.42
N PRO A 201 -3.26 -39.89 30.96
CA PRO A 201 -3.83 -39.84 29.60
C PRO A 201 -4.93 -38.77 29.41
N ILE A 202 -5.54 -38.30 30.50
CA ILE A 202 -6.68 -37.39 30.52
C ILE A 202 -6.20 -35.99 30.93
N LEU A 203 -6.77 -34.94 30.32
CA LEU A 203 -6.50 -33.55 30.70
C LEU A 203 -7.09 -33.24 32.09
N SER A 204 -6.32 -32.54 32.92
CA SER A 204 -6.86 -31.95 34.16
C SER A 204 -7.88 -30.85 33.82
N GLU A 205 -8.83 -30.61 34.72
CA GLU A 205 -9.84 -29.56 34.55
C GLU A 205 -9.20 -28.17 34.45
N GLU A 206 -8.13 -27.91 35.20
CA GLU A 206 -7.38 -26.66 35.15
C GLU A 206 -6.77 -26.44 33.76
N THR A 207 -6.09 -27.45 33.21
CA THR A 207 -5.53 -27.38 31.85
C THR A 207 -6.64 -27.17 30.82
N ARG A 208 -7.81 -27.81 31.01
CA ARG A 208 -8.98 -27.63 30.12
C ARG A 208 -9.47 -26.19 30.08
N GLN A 209 -9.69 -25.57 31.25
CA GLN A 209 -10.15 -24.18 31.35
C GLN A 209 -9.19 -23.21 30.68
N LEU A 210 -7.91 -23.45 30.87
CA LEU A 210 -6.86 -22.59 30.36
C LEU A 210 -6.67 -22.75 28.83
N ILE A 211 -6.86 -23.95 28.27
CA ILE A 211 -6.97 -24.15 26.81
C ILE A 211 -8.20 -23.40 26.26
N LEU A 212 -9.33 -23.44 26.97
CA LEU A 212 -10.53 -22.71 26.57
C LEU A 212 -10.24 -21.21 26.45
N VAL A 213 -9.56 -20.61 27.43
CA VAL A 213 -9.18 -19.19 27.41
C VAL A 213 -8.32 -18.86 26.18
N ILE A 214 -7.33 -19.69 25.84
CA ILE A 214 -6.52 -19.49 24.62
C ILE A 214 -7.37 -19.55 23.37
N CYS A 215 -8.26 -20.53 23.27
CA CYS A 215 -9.09 -20.69 22.08
C CYS A 215 -10.03 -19.49 21.92
N VAL A 216 -10.58 -18.95 23.02
CA VAL A 216 -11.38 -17.72 23.01
C VAL A 216 -10.53 -16.52 22.56
N MET A 217 -9.29 -16.40 23.04
CA MET A 217 -8.37 -15.36 22.57
C MET A 217 -8.08 -15.49 21.06
N CYS A 218 -7.77 -16.70 20.57
CA CYS A 218 -7.52 -16.95 19.15
C CYS A 218 -8.73 -16.63 18.29
N LYS A 219 -9.94 -17.02 18.74
CA LYS A 219 -11.20 -16.70 18.07
C LYS A 219 -11.44 -15.20 18.01
N LYS A 220 -11.24 -14.49 19.12
CA LYS A 220 -11.39 -13.02 19.15
C LYS A 220 -10.40 -12.35 18.19
N TYR A 221 -9.12 -12.72 18.28
CA TYR A 221 -8.07 -12.20 17.41
C TYR A 221 -8.36 -12.48 15.92
N ALA A 222 -8.86 -13.67 15.60
CA ALA A 222 -9.27 -14.02 14.25
C ALA A 222 -10.42 -13.13 13.74
N ALA A 223 -11.44 -12.89 14.57
CA ALA A 223 -12.55 -12.00 14.22
C ALA A 223 -12.08 -10.56 14.00
N ASP A 224 -11.20 -10.05 14.89
CA ASP A 224 -10.64 -8.71 14.77
C ASP A 224 -9.74 -8.59 13.51
N SER A 225 -8.98 -9.63 13.17
CA SER A 225 -8.19 -9.73 11.94
C SER A 225 -9.06 -9.74 10.67
N ILE A 226 -10.19 -10.45 10.68
CA ILE A 226 -11.15 -10.46 9.56
C ILE A 226 -11.74 -9.06 9.38
N ALA A 227 -12.17 -8.42 10.47
CA ALA A 227 -12.76 -7.08 10.45
C ALA A 227 -11.76 -6.03 9.90
N ALA A 228 -10.52 -6.06 10.37
CA ALA A 228 -9.46 -5.18 9.88
C ALA A 228 -9.15 -5.42 8.39
N ALA A 229 -9.07 -6.69 7.97
CA ALA A 229 -8.81 -7.04 6.57
C ALA A 229 -9.95 -6.57 5.65
N ASP A 230 -11.21 -6.75 6.07
CA ASP A 230 -12.37 -6.28 5.33
C ASP A 230 -12.46 -4.75 5.27
N GLY A 231 -12.17 -4.06 6.38
CA GLY A 231 -12.07 -2.60 6.42
C GLY A 231 -11.05 -2.07 5.40
N PHE A 232 -9.85 -2.66 5.39
CA PHE A 232 -8.81 -2.30 4.42
C PHE A 232 -9.23 -2.56 2.96
N VAL A 233 -9.90 -3.69 2.69
CA VAL A 233 -10.38 -4.03 1.33
C VAL A 233 -11.40 -3.00 0.86
N VAL A 234 -12.35 -2.60 1.71
CA VAL A 234 -13.37 -1.58 1.38
C VAL A 234 -12.72 -0.22 1.11
N GLU A 235 -11.76 0.18 1.94
CA GLU A 235 -11.01 1.43 1.75
C GLU A 235 -10.22 1.42 0.44
N ALA A 236 -9.49 0.33 0.16
CA ALA A 236 -8.71 0.16 -1.06
C ALA A 236 -9.60 0.15 -2.32
N ASP A 237 -10.77 -0.48 -2.27
CA ASP A 237 -11.75 -0.46 -3.37
C ASP A 237 -12.33 0.95 -3.58
N GLY A 238 -12.44 1.75 -2.50
CA GLY A 238 -12.76 3.18 -2.56
C GLY A 238 -11.70 4.00 -3.29
N MET A 239 -10.43 3.81 -2.94
CA MET A 239 -9.30 4.52 -3.58
C MET A 239 -9.12 4.16 -5.06
N THR A 240 -9.51 2.95 -5.47
CA THR A 240 -9.42 2.54 -6.89
C THR A 240 -10.61 2.98 -7.73
N GLY A 241 -11.61 3.63 -7.14
CA GLY A 241 -12.82 4.09 -7.84
C GLY A 241 -13.75 2.96 -8.29
N LYS A 242 -13.54 1.72 -7.82
CA LYS A 242 -14.38 0.57 -8.19
C LYS A 242 -15.74 0.56 -7.50
N ASN A 243 -15.91 1.33 -6.42
CA ASN A 243 -17.15 1.38 -5.64
C ASN A 243 -18.37 1.96 -6.39
N TYR A 244 -18.21 2.59 -7.56
CA TYR A 244 -19.35 3.08 -8.34
C TYR A 244 -20.09 2.00 -9.15
N ALA A 245 -19.50 0.81 -9.36
CA ALA A 245 -20.12 -0.22 -10.20
C ALA A 245 -21.00 -1.22 -9.43
N HIS A 246 -20.71 -1.48 -8.15
CA HIS A 246 -21.42 -2.53 -7.39
C HIS A 246 -22.63 -2.02 -6.60
N ILE A 247 -22.63 -0.75 -6.18
CA ILE A 247 -23.78 -0.15 -5.48
C ILE A 247 -24.94 0.15 -6.45
N SER A 248 -24.67 0.39 -7.73
CA SER A 248 -25.74 0.65 -8.72
C SER A 248 -26.58 -0.60 -9.07
N ARG A 249 -26.18 -1.81 -8.63
CA ARG A 249 -26.84 -3.06 -9.01
C ARG A 249 -27.74 -3.65 -7.91
N ASN A 250 -27.54 -3.25 -6.65
CA ASN A 250 -28.33 -3.75 -5.52
C ASN A 250 -29.42 -2.77 -5.04
N GLY A 251 -29.53 -1.58 -5.64
CA GLY A 251 -30.57 -0.59 -5.34
C GLY A 251 -31.77 -0.58 -6.32
N ALA A 252 -31.93 -1.62 -7.13
CA ALA A 252 -32.99 -1.73 -8.13
C ALA A 252 -33.85 -3.00 -7.96
N ALA A 253 -34.07 -3.42 -6.71
CA ALA A 253 -35.00 -4.47 -6.34
C ALA A 253 -35.92 -3.96 -5.22
#